data_AF-A0A225VD18-F1
#
_entry.id   AF-A0A225VD18-F1
#
_cell.length_a   1.000
_cell.length_b   1.000
_cell.length_c   1.000
_cell.angle_alpha   90.00
_cell.angle_beta   90.00
_cell.angle_gamma   90.00
#
_symmetry.space_group_name_H-M   'P 1'
#
loop_
_entity.id
_entity.type
_entity.pdbx_description
1 polymer ?
#
loop_
_entity_poly.entity_id
_entity_poly.type
_entity_poly.pdbx_seq_one_letter_code
_entity_poly.pdbx_strand_id
1 'polypeptide(L)'
;MPSDAEIKWTTVGIEKFCKFMAPDHPWRKVIELWPEHACLFDTTDFQLDSHISQRADYPERLCEFWRRLRGYGDEKQAVMNFAIYERKHWVSPEAVKHSFSRMTARLGTIMDPEEHRKFKLALDRLKKVWFTYIKERADRADNLRTFLPGRMWPWCVGPDASLPIETLLDPTLPFYTIENLMWVPGSADWCAEAVLVDKSEPGRVD
;
A
#
# COMPACT_ATOMS: atom_id res chain seq x y z
N MET A 1 -3.19 -21.56 0.82
CA MET A 1 -4.29 -20.91 1.55
C MET A 1 -5.35 -21.97 1.82
N PRO A 2 -5.83 -22.13 3.07
CA PRO A 2 -6.93 -23.05 3.35
C PRO A 2 -8.17 -22.64 2.54
N SER A 3 -8.92 -23.60 1.99
CA SER A 3 -10.11 -23.34 1.16
C SER A 3 -11.22 -22.57 1.89
N ASP A 4 -11.12 -22.46 3.21
CA ASP A 4 -12.20 -22.01 4.09
C ASP A 4 -11.96 -20.62 4.67
N ALA A 5 -10.83 -19.97 4.32
CA ALA A 5 -10.51 -18.62 4.81
C ALA A 5 -11.50 -17.58 4.25
N GLU A 6 -12.38 -17.07 5.12
CA GLU A 6 -13.33 -16.01 4.80
C GLU A 6 -12.72 -14.63 5.05
N ILE A 7 -12.82 -13.74 4.06
CA ILE A 7 -12.55 -12.32 4.31
C ILE A 7 -13.68 -11.76 5.16
N LYS A 8 -13.35 -11.18 6.31
CA LYS A 8 -14.28 -10.32 7.05
C LYS A 8 -14.14 -8.91 6.50
N TRP A 9 -15.07 -8.53 5.65
CA TRP A 9 -15.14 -7.22 5.02
C TRP A 9 -16.39 -6.45 5.44
N THR A 10 -16.15 -5.22 5.85
CA THR A 10 -17.18 -4.19 6.00
C THR A 10 -16.79 -3.02 5.13
N THR A 11 -17.78 -2.25 4.65
CA THR A 11 -17.49 -1.01 3.92
C THR A 11 -16.62 -0.08 4.75
N VAL A 12 -16.88 -0.02 6.07
CA VAL A 12 -16.14 0.78 7.04
C VAL A 12 -14.68 0.34 7.14
N GLY A 13 -14.42 -0.97 7.19
CA GLY A 13 -13.06 -1.52 7.27
C GLY A 13 -12.22 -1.16 6.05
N ILE A 14 -12.79 -1.34 4.84
CA ILE A 14 -12.11 -0.97 3.59
C ILE A 14 -11.90 0.55 3.52
N GLU A 15 -12.92 1.34 3.79
CA GLU A 15 -12.83 2.81 3.76
C GLU A 15 -11.80 3.33 4.78
N LYS A 16 -11.71 2.73 5.97
CA LYS A 16 -10.71 3.08 6.99
C LYS A 16 -9.29 2.74 6.51
N PHE A 17 -9.11 1.57 5.91
CA PHE A 17 -7.82 1.16 5.33
C PHE A 17 -7.41 2.05 4.14
N CYS A 18 -8.35 2.53 3.33
CA CYS A 18 -8.06 3.48 2.25
C CYS A 18 -7.60 4.85 2.76
N LYS A 19 -8.02 5.27 3.96
CA LYS A 19 -7.65 6.57 4.56
C LYS A 19 -6.28 6.50 5.20
N PHE A 20 -5.27 6.16 4.41
CA PHE A 20 -3.92 5.86 4.88
C PHE A 20 -3.20 7.05 5.53
N MET A 21 -3.59 8.29 5.20
CA MET A 21 -3.06 9.50 5.81
C MET A 21 -3.58 9.75 7.24
N ALA A 22 -4.56 8.97 7.71
CA ALA A 22 -5.05 9.08 9.08
C ALA A 22 -3.94 8.77 10.10
N PRO A 23 -3.80 9.53 11.20
CA PRO A 23 -2.71 9.35 12.16
C PRO A 23 -2.67 7.97 12.82
N ASP A 24 -3.81 7.31 12.95
CA ASP A 24 -3.91 5.98 13.57
C ASP A 24 -3.67 4.82 12.60
N HIS A 25 -3.47 5.11 11.30
CA HIS A 25 -3.28 4.09 10.29
C HIS A 25 -1.95 3.33 10.51
N PRO A 26 -1.93 1.98 10.40
CA PRO A 26 -0.72 1.18 10.65
C PRO A 26 0.49 1.60 9.81
N TRP A 27 0.27 1.86 8.52
CA TRP A 27 1.29 2.42 7.62
C TRP A 27 1.99 3.68 8.17
N ARG A 28 1.25 4.62 8.79
CA ARG A 28 1.85 5.83 9.38
C ARG A 28 2.80 5.48 10.52
N LYS A 29 2.38 4.56 11.39
CA LYS A 29 3.19 4.10 12.54
C LYS A 29 4.46 3.38 12.11
N VAL A 30 4.42 2.64 11.01
CA VAL A 30 5.62 1.97 10.46
C VAL A 30 6.63 3.00 9.96
N ILE A 31 6.18 4.05 9.28
CA ILE A 31 7.06 5.11 8.77
C ILE A 31 7.77 5.87 9.90
N GLU A 32 7.09 6.11 11.02
CA GLU A 32 7.65 6.81 12.19
C GLU A 32 8.85 6.07 12.82
N LEU A 33 9.03 4.77 12.53
CA LEU A 33 10.15 3.98 13.05
C LEU A 33 11.43 4.10 12.21
N TRP A 34 11.36 4.70 11.02
CA TRP A 34 12.50 4.74 10.11
C TRP A 34 13.47 5.88 10.46
N PRO A 35 14.79 5.71 10.21
CA PRO A 35 15.80 6.72 10.52
C PRO A 35 15.50 8.09 9.93
N GLU A 36 15.84 9.19 10.60
CA GLU A 36 15.52 10.55 10.10
C GLU A 36 16.21 10.88 8.77
N HIS A 37 17.40 10.36 8.54
CA HIS A 37 18.22 10.61 7.34
C HIS A 37 18.56 9.32 6.61
N ALA A 38 18.86 9.42 5.31
CA ALA A 38 19.40 8.31 4.55
C ALA A 38 20.77 7.86 5.10
N CYS A 39 21.13 6.60 4.88
CA CYS A 39 22.36 6.03 5.43
C CYS A 39 23.52 6.02 4.42
N LEU A 40 23.22 5.92 3.14
CA LEU A 40 24.21 5.72 2.06
C LEU A 40 24.35 6.95 1.16
N PHE A 41 23.54 7.98 1.36
CA PHE A 41 23.67 9.28 0.69
C PHE A 41 23.26 10.41 1.64
N ASP A 42 23.76 11.62 1.37
CA ASP A 42 23.56 12.75 2.26
C ASP A 42 22.16 13.37 2.11
N THR A 43 21.42 13.44 3.20
CA THR A 43 20.12 14.13 3.31
C THR A 43 20.12 15.16 4.44
N THR A 44 21.28 15.49 5.01
CA THR A 44 21.38 16.30 6.24
C THR A 44 20.86 17.72 6.02
N ASP A 45 21.25 18.34 4.91
CA ASP A 45 20.81 19.70 4.55
C ASP A 45 19.51 19.71 3.73
N PHE A 46 18.94 18.52 3.45
CA PHE A 46 17.75 18.41 2.62
C PHE A 46 16.49 18.86 3.37
N GLN A 47 15.92 19.97 2.92
CA GLN A 47 14.67 20.48 3.47
C GLN A 47 13.48 19.66 2.92
N LEU A 48 12.79 18.93 3.80
CA LEU A 48 11.66 18.07 3.44
C LEU A 48 10.54 18.83 2.69
N ASP A 49 10.33 20.11 2.98
CA ASP A 49 9.27 20.91 2.35
C ASP A 49 9.73 21.63 1.07
N SER A 50 10.98 21.45 0.64
CA SER A 50 11.50 22.11 -0.56
C SER A 50 10.88 21.57 -1.85
N HIS A 51 10.71 22.47 -2.82
CA HIS A 51 10.36 22.11 -4.18
C HIS A 51 11.63 21.87 -4.99
N ILE A 52 11.79 20.66 -5.52
CA ILE A 52 12.91 20.29 -6.40
C ILE A 52 12.45 20.33 -7.86
N SER A 53 13.28 20.95 -8.70
CA SER A 53 13.03 21.03 -10.14
C SER A 53 13.25 19.68 -10.81
N GLN A 54 12.47 19.35 -11.83
CA GLN A 54 12.75 18.17 -12.67
C GLN A 54 14.09 18.26 -13.42
N ARG A 55 14.66 19.47 -13.55
CA ARG A 55 15.96 19.76 -14.17
C ARG A 55 17.12 19.82 -13.15
N ALA A 56 16.83 19.58 -11.87
CA ALA A 56 17.85 19.47 -10.84
C ALA A 56 18.82 18.32 -11.15
N ASP A 57 19.98 18.36 -10.51
CA ASP A 57 20.95 17.28 -10.65
C ASP A 57 20.45 15.97 -10.01
N TYR A 58 21.18 14.87 -10.24
CA TYR A 58 20.76 13.57 -9.71
C TYR A 58 20.72 13.49 -8.18
N PRO A 59 21.69 14.04 -7.42
CA PRO A 59 21.64 14.09 -5.97
C PRO A 59 20.40 14.81 -5.40
N GLU A 60 20.09 16.02 -5.88
CA GLU A 60 18.90 16.74 -5.41
C GLU A 60 17.63 15.94 -5.72
N ARG A 61 17.52 15.41 -6.94
CA ARG A 61 16.36 14.59 -7.32
C ARG A 61 16.28 13.31 -6.50
N LEU A 62 17.41 12.70 -6.13
CA LEU A 62 17.46 11.53 -5.24
C LEU A 62 16.83 11.85 -3.87
N CYS A 63 17.13 13.00 -3.27
CA CYS A 63 16.50 13.46 -2.03
C CYS A 63 14.97 13.63 -2.18
N GLU A 64 14.50 14.15 -3.33
CA GLU A 64 13.06 14.20 -3.62
C GLU A 64 12.42 12.81 -3.65
N PHE A 65 13.10 11.81 -4.23
CA PHE A 65 12.61 10.45 -4.30
C PHE A 65 12.60 9.76 -2.97
N TRP A 66 13.70 9.90 -2.23
CA TRP A 66 13.78 9.42 -0.88
C TRP A 66 12.61 9.96 -0.06
N ARG A 67 12.36 11.28 -0.06
CA ARG A 67 11.19 11.88 0.63
C ARG A 67 9.86 11.19 0.32
N ARG A 68 9.59 10.93 -0.97
CA ARG A 68 8.35 10.30 -1.43
C ARG A 68 8.28 8.82 -1.06
N LEU A 69 9.41 8.12 -1.18
CA LEU A 69 9.57 6.72 -0.77
C LEU A 69 9.53 6.57 0.75
N ARG A 70 9.73 7.64 1.51
CA ARG A 70 9.55 7.69 2.97
C ARG A 70 8.13 7.99 3.40
N GLY A 71 7.22 8.33 2.49
CA GLY A 71 5.85 8.68 2.84
C GLY A 71 5.70 10.07 3.49
N TYR A 72 6.70 10.94 3.32
CA TYR A 72 6.63 12.33 3.76
C TYR A 72 5.77 13.18 2.81
N GLY A 73 5.24 14.27 3.35
CA GLY A 73 4.46 15.26 2.60
C GLY A 73 2.96 14.94 2.53
N ASP A 74 2.33 15.43 1.47
CA ASP A 74 0.89 15.24 1.23
C ASP A 74 0.54 13.84 0.70
N GLU A 75 -0.75 13.56 0.54
CA GLU A 75 -1.23 12.26 0.06
C GLU A 75 -0.62 11.88 -1.29
N LYS A 76 -0.44 12.84 -2.21
CA LYS A 76 0.10 12.58 -3.55
C LYS A 76 1.58 12.25 -3.51
N GLN A 77 2.32 12.84 -2.59
CA GLN A 77 3.74 12.58 -2.39
C GLN A 77 3.95 11.23 -1.70
N ALA A 78 3.15 10.95 -0.67
CA ALA A 78 3.29 9.77 0.17
C ALA A 78 2.68 8.49 -0.43
N VAL A 79 1.84 8.63 -1.46
CA VAL A 79 1.15 7.54 -2.17
C VAL A 79 2.09 6.39 -2.57
N MET A 80 3.37 6.70 -2.82
CA MET A 80 4.35 5.76 -3.33
C MET A 80 4.82 4.78 -2.24
N ASN A 81 5.11 5.28 -1.04
CA ASN A 81 5.38 4.41 0.09
C ASN A 81 4.14 3.60 0.47
N PHE A 82 2.95 4.20 0.41
CA PHE A 82 1.70 3.47 0.67
C PHE A 82 1.47 2.35 -0.35
N ALA A 83 1.77 2.57 -1.64
CA ALA A 83 1.70 1.51 -2.65
C ALA A 83 2.59 0.32 -2.30
N ILE A 84 3.77 0.54 -1.72
CA ILE A 84 4.65 -0.54 -1.24
C ILE A 84 4.02 -1.26 -0.06
N TYR A 85 3.47 -0.50 0.90
CA TYR A 85 2.74 -1.07 2.03
C TYR A 85 1.58 -1.97 1.59
N GLU A 86 0.80 -1.55 0.59
CA GLU A 86 -0.28 -2.36 0.02
C GLU A 86 0.21 -3.63 -0.67
N ARG A 87 1.40 -3.61 -1.30
CA ARG A 87 2.03 -4.82 -1.86
C ARG A 87 2.39 -5.82 -0.77
N LYS A 88 2.78 -5.31 0.40
CA LYS A 88 3.03 -6.11 1.60
C LYS A 88 1.75 -6.50 2.35
N HIS A 89 0.59 -6.00 1.94
CA HIS A 89 -0.74 -6.29 2.51
C HIS A 89 -1.73 -6.66 1.41
N TRP A 90 -1.31 -7.52 0.48
CA TRP A 90 -2.06 -7.73 -0.74
C TRP A 90 -3.27 -8.63 -0.52
N VAL A 91 -4.45 -8.03 -0.46
CA VAL A 91 -5.71 -8.78 -0.29
C VAL A 91 -5.89 -9.80 -1.41
N SER A 92 -6.05 -11.07 -1.03
CA SER A 92 -6.15 -12.21 -1.96
C SER A 92 -7.36 -12.12 -2.90
N PRO A 93 -7.15 -12.06 -4.24
CA PRO A 93 -8.26 -12.02 -5.19
C PRO A 93 -9.16 -13.25 -5.16
N GLU A 94 -8.60 -14.43 -4.89
CA GLU A 94 -9.38 -15.67 -4.78
C GLU A 94 -10.27 -15.64 -3.53
N ALA A 95 -9.73 -15.20 -2.38
CA ALA A 95 -10.52 -15.10 -1.15
C ALA A 95 -11.67 -14.07 -1.29
N VAL A 96 -11.43 -12.99 -2.03
CA VAL A 96 -12.44 -12.00 -2.42
C VAL A 96 -13.53 -12.65 -3.28
N LYS A 97 -13.14 -13.34 -4.35
CA LYS A 97 -14.08 -14.02 -5.26
C LYS A 97 -14.97 -15.01 -4.50
N HIS A 98 -14.37 -15.89 -3.70
CA HIS A 98 -15.10 -16.85 -2.88
C HIS A 98 -16.08 -16.17 -1.90
N SER A 99 -15.63 -15.11 -1.24
CA SER A 99 -16.46 -14.40 -0.27
C SER A 99 -17.65 -13.70 -0.94
N PHE A 100 -17.49 -13.10 -2.13
CA PHE A 100 -18.61 -12.50 -2.88
C PHE A 100 -19.59 -13.56 -3.39
N SER A 101 -19.09 -14.70 -3.88
CA SER A 101 -19.93 -15.82 -4.29
C SER A 101 -20.79 -16.33 -3.14
N ARG A 102 -20.22 -16.49 -1.94
CA ARG A 102 -20.99 -16.92 -0.76
C ARG A 102 -22.04 -15.90 -0.33
N MET A 103 -21.72 -14.60 -0.32
CA MET A 103 -22.71 -13.57 0.00
C MET A 103 -23.85 -13.55 -1.04
N THR A 104 -23.54 -13.75 -2.31
CA THR A 104 -24.55 -13.84 -3.37
C THR A 104 -25.44 -15.08 -3.20
N ALA A 105 -24.86 -16.22 -2.86
CA ALA A 105 -25.63 -17.44 -2.55
C ALA A 105 -26.55 -17.22 -1.34
N ARG A 106 -26.03 -16.60 -0.26
CA ARG A 106 -26.84 -16.25 0.93
C ARG A 106 -28.00 -15.32 0.57
N LEU A 107 -27.79 -14.33 -0.28
CA LEU A 107 -28.87 -13.45 -0.74
C LEU A 107 -30.03 -14.26 -1.33
N GLY A 108 -29.74 -15.28 -2.14
CA GLY A 108 -30.76 -16.17 -2.72
C GLY A 108 -31.51 -17.04 -1.70
N THR A 109 -31.01 -17.20 -0.49
CA THR A 109 -31.66 -17.97 0.59
C THR A 109 -32.53 -17.13 1.52
N ILE A 110 -32.43 -15.80 1.47
CA ILE A 110 -33.21 -14.92 2.35
C ILE A 110 -34.65 -14.83 1.83
N MET A 111 -35.60 -15.35 2.61
CA MET A 111 -37.02 -15.36 2.26
C MET A 111 -37.76 -14.09 2.70
N ASP A 112 -37.33 -13.46 3.79
CA ASP A 112 -37.94 -12.22 4.27
C ASP A 112 -37.66 -11.06 3.29
N PRO A 113 -38.68 -10.41 2.70
CA PRO A 113 -38.47 -9.39 1.68
C PRO A 113 -37.68 -8.17 2.18
N GLU A 114 -37.83 -7.81 3.45
CA GLU A 114 -37.16 -6.66 4.04
C GLU A 114 -35.69 -6.94 4.32
N GLU A 115 -35.37 -8.08 4.91
CA GLU A 115 -34.01 -8.58 5.11
C GLU A 115 -33.32 -8.77 3.75
N HIS A 116 -34.00 -9.35 2.77
CA HIS A 116 -33.47 -9.54 1.42
C HIS A 116 -33.07 -8.19 0.80
N ARG A 117 -33.94 -7.19 0.89
CA ARG A 117 -33.66 -5.83 0.40
C ARG A 117 -32.48 -5.19 1.12
N LYS A 118 -32.44 -5.24 2.46
CA LYS A 118 -31.35 -4.69 3.28
C LYS A 118 -30.01 -5.35 2.95
N PHE A 119 -30.00 -6.68 2.87
CA PHE A 119 -28.79 -7.45 2.57
C PHE A 119 -28.29 -7.17 1.15
N LYS A 120 -29.19 -7.10 0.16
CA LYS A 120 -28.84 -6.72 -1.21
C LYS A 120 -28.17 -5.34 -1.27
N LEU A 121 -28.78 -4.33 -0.64
CA LEU A 121 -28.23 -2.97 -0.61
C LEU A 121 -26.85 -2.93 0.06
N ALA A 122 -26.66 -3.67 1.15
CA ALA A 122 -25.36 -3.77 1.83
C ALA A 122 -24.30 -4.42 0.93
N LEU A 123 -24.66 -5.51 0.24
CA LEU A 123 -23.78 -6.21 -0.70
C LEU A 123 -23.40 -5.32 -1.90
N ASP A 124 -24.34 -4.59 -2.46
CA ASP A 124 -24.09 -3.67 -3.58
C ASP A 124 -23.17 -2.51 -3.16
N ARG A 125 -23.39 -1.96 -1.95
CA ARG A 125 -22.49 -0.94 -1.37
C ARG A 125 -21.08 -1.50 -1.16
N LEU A 126 -20.97 -2.71 -0.63
CA LEU A 126 -19.68 -3.38 -0.41
C LEU A 126 -18.93 -3.59 -1.72
N LYS A 127 -19.61 -4.10 -2.76
CA LYS A 127 -19.03 -4.24 -4.11
C LYS A 127 -18.50 -2.91 -4.63
N LYS A 128 -19.30 -1.84 -4.52
CA LYS A 128 -18.90 -0.50 -4.96
C LYS A 128 -17.62 -0.03 -4.27
N VAL A 129 -17.58 -0.09 -2.93
CA VAL A 129 -16.41 0.31 -2.14
C VAL A 129 -15.18 -0.53 -2.52
N TRP A 130 -15.34 -1.84 -2.65
CA TRP A 130 -14.27 -2.73 -3.06
C TRP A 130 -13.72 -2.41 -4.46
N PHE A 131 -14.58 -2.18 -5.45
CA PHE A 131 -14.13 -1.84 -6.81
C PHE A 131 -13.42 -0.49 -6.87
N THR A 132 -13.89 0.50 -6.10
CA THR A 132 -13.17 1.78 -5.94
C THR A 132 -11.78 1.54 -5.36
N TYR A 133 -11.68 0.81 -4.25
CA TYR A 133 -10.40 0.49 -3.62
C TYR A 133 -9.43 -0.21 -4.58
N ILE A 134 -9.90 -1.24 -5.30
CA ILE A 134 -9.05 -2.00 -6.22
C ILE A 134 -8.56 -1.15 -7.39
N LYS A 135 -9.41 -0.27 -7.93
CA LYS A 135 -9.02 0.65 -8.98
C LYS A 135 -7.91 1.58 -8.49
N GLU A 136 -8.13 2.25 -7.36
CA GLU A 136 -7.15 3.18 -6.81
C GLU A 136 -5.84 2.46 -6.44
N ARG A 137 -5.91 1.26 -5.88
CA ARG A 137 -4.74 0.43 -5.59
C ARG A 137 -3.96 0.08 -6.86
N ALA A 138 -4.65 -0.25 -7.95
CA ALA A 138 -4.01 -0.52 -9.23
C ALA A 138 -3.30 0.73 -9.76
N ASP A 139 -3.96 1.90 -9.73
CA ASP A 139 -3.37 3.18 -10.14
C ASP A 139 -2.10 3.50 -9.31
N ARG A 140 -2.14 3.25 -7.99
CA ARG A 140 -0.98 3.40 -7.10
C ARG A 140 0.16 2.42 -7.44
N ALA A 141 -0.17 1.15 -7.68
CA ALA A 141 0.81 0.13 -8.04
C ALA A 141 1.48 0.38 -9.40
N ASP A 142 0.70 0.86 -10.38
CA ASP A 142 1.22 1.23 -11.70
C ASP A 142 2.13 2.46 -11.61
N ASN A 143 1.71 3.49 -10.87
CA ASN A 143 2.56 4.65 -10.59
C ASN A 143 3.88 4.22 -9.94
N LEU A 144 3.84 3.32 -8.95
CA LEU A 144 5.04 2.77 -8.32
C LEU A 144 5.96 2.05 -9.33
N ARG A 145 5.42 1.25 -10.25
CA ARG A 145 6.18 0.53 -11.29
C ARG A 145 6.80 1.47 -12.32
N THR A 146 6.06 2.47 -12.78
CA THR A 146 6.59 3.50 -13.70
C THR A 146 7.71 4.28 -13.03
N PHE A 147 7.65 4.44 -11.71
CA PHE A 147 8.55 5.30 -10.99
C PHE A 147 9.85 4.62 -10.53
N LEU A 148 9.76 3.55 -9.74
CA LEU A 148 10.94 2.87 -9.21
C LEU A 148 11.73 2.19 -10.34
N PRO A 149 11.17 1.15 -11.02
CA PRO A 149 11.82 0.56 -12.19
C PRO A 149 12.05 1.51 -13.36
N GLY A 150 11.10 2.38 -13.68
CA GLY A 150 11.17 3.19 -14.90
C GLY A 150 12.00 4.47 -14.78
N ARG A 151 12.28 4.95 -13.56
CA ARG A 151 13.03 6.21 -13.34
C ARG A 151 14.21 6.04 -12.41
N MET A 152 14.04 5.50 -11.20
CA MET A 152 15.11 5.44 -10.20
C MET A 152 16.18 4.39 -10.54
N TRP A 153 15.77 3.17 -10.92
CA TRP A 153 16.72 2.11 -11.28
C TRP A 153 17.70 2.49 -12.39
N PRO A 154 17.28 3.11 -13.51
CA PRO A 154 18.20 3.57 -14.55
C PRO A 154 19.31 4.52 -14.08
N TRP A 155 19.13 5.20 -12.94
CA TRP A 155 20.16 6.09 -12.41
C TRP A 155 21.25 5.35 -11.67
N CYS A 156 20.92 4.17 -11.14
CA CYS A 156 21.81 3.39 -10.28
C CYS A 156 22.32 2.11 -10.96
N VAL A 157 21.73 1.72 -12.10
CA VAL A 157 22.01 0.46 -12.79
C VAL A 157 22.28 0.72 -14.28
N GLY A 158 23.42 0.24 -14.76
CA GLY A 158 23.80 0.29 -16.17
C GLY A 158 25.15 0.94 -16.44
N PRO A 159 25.64 0.91 -17.68
CA PRO A 159 26.94 1.49 -18.05
C PRO A 159 26.99 3.01 -17.90
N ASP A 160 25.83 3.68 -18.01
CA ASP A 160 25.70 5.15 -17.92
C ASP A 160 25.04 5.59 -16.59
N ALA A 161 25.09 4.74 -15.55
CA ALA A 161 24.52 5.05 -14.24
C ALA A 161 25.15 6.33 -13.67
N SER A 162 24.30 7.23 -13.17
CA SER A 162 24.71 8.52 -12.60
C SER A 162 24.84 8.49 -11.07
N LEU A 163 24.37 7.41 -10.43
CA LEU A 163 24.42 7.18 -9.00
C LEU A 163 25.02 5.78 -8.71
N PRO A 164 25.68 5.60 -7.55
CA PRO A 164 26.15 4.28 -7.13
C PRO A 164 24.99 3.29 -6.94
N ILE A 165 25.22 2.01 -7.23
CA ILE A 165 24.20 0.96 -7.07
C ILE A 165 23.78 0.79 -5.60
N GLU A 166 24.69 1.10 -4.67
CA GLU A 166 24.49 1.13 -3.23
C GLU A 166 23.32 2.04 -2.85
N THR A 167 23.01 3.07 -3.64
CA THR A 167 21.85 3.94 -3.43
C THR A 167 20.53 3.17 -3.39
N LEU A 168 20.41 2.09 -4.17
CA LEU A 168 19.22 1.22 -4.16
C LEU A 168 19.16 0.29 -2.94
N LEU A 169 20.29 0.13 -2.25
CA LEU A 169 20.45 -0.71 -1.08
C LEU A 169 20.39 0.11 0.22
N ASP A 170 20.05 1.40 0.13
CA ASP A 170 19.91 2.24 1.31
C ASP A 170 18.83 1.68 2.23
N PRO A 171 19.15 1.36 3.50
CA PRO A 171 18.23 0.72 4.43
C PRO A 171 17.05 1.63 4.84
N THR A 172 17.07 2.90 4.44
CA THR A 172 15.96 3.83 4.65
C THR A 172 15.05 3.95 3.44
N LEU A 173 15.34 3.24 2.36
CA LEU A 173 14.39 3.04 1.26
C LEU A 173 13.56 1.78 1.52
N PRO A 174 12.24 1.83 1.27
CA PRO A 174 11.40 0.64 1.39
C PRO A 174 11.92 -0.47 0.50
N PHE A 175 11.97 -1.69 1.02
CA PHE A 175 12.22 -2.85 0.19
C PHE A 175 11.07 -3.04 -0.81
N TYR A 176 11.36 -2.84 -2.10
CA TYR A 176 10.41 -3.11 -3.18
C TYR A 176 10.31 -4.61 -3.39
N THR A 177 9.27 -5.23 -2.83
CA THR A 177 8.99 -6.64 -3.09
C THR A 177 8.54 -6.81 -4.54
N ILE A 178 9.23 -7.67 -5.31
CA ILE A 178 8.83 -7.99 -6.69
C ILE A 178 7.48 -8.72 -6.70
N GLU A 179 7.26 -9.57 -5.70
CA GLU A 179 6.00 -10.28 -5.48
C GLU A 179 5.12 -9.56 -4.44
N ASN A 180 3.82 -9.80 -4.53
CA ASN A 180 2.85 -9.29 -3.57
C ASN A 180 2.73 -10.28 -2.40
N LEU A 181 2.79 -9.80 -1.16
CA LEU A 181 2.61 -10.63 0.01
C LEU A 181 1.11 -10.77 0.31
N MET A 182 0.57 -11.92 -0.09
CA MET A 182 -0.86 -12.22 0.03
C MET A 182 -1.33 -12.14 1.48
N TRP A 183 -2.51 -11.56 1.68
CA TRP A 183 -3.15 -11.39 2.97
C TRP A 183 -4.65 -11.61 2.85
N VAL A 184 -5.26 -12.18 3.89
CA VAL A 184 -6.70 -12.41 3.99
C VAL A 184 -7.14 -11.82 5.33
N PRO A 185 -7.79 -10.64 5.34
CA PRO A 185 -8.23 -9.99 6.58
C PRO A 185 -9.22 -10.87 7.35
N GLY A 186 -8.85 -11.26 8.58
CA GLY A 186 -9.64 -12.12 9.44
C GLY A 186 -10.74 -11.38 10.22
N SER A 187 -10.69 -10.05 10.28
CA SER A 187 -11.67 -9.22 10.96
C SER A 187 -12.05 -7.97 10.16
N ALA A 188 -13.11 -7.29 10.58
CA ALA A 188 -13.61 -6.08 9.93
C ALA A 188 -12.69 -4.86 10.13
N ASP A 189 -11.80 -4.87 11.13
CA ASP A 189 -10.82 -3.81 11.36
C ASP A 189 -9.50 -4.17 10.66
N TRP A 190 -9.45 -3.91 9.35
CA TRP A 190 -8.31 -4.23 8.50
C TRP A 190 -7.02 -3.58 9.00
N CYS A 191 -7.10 -2.38 9.58
CA CYS A 191 -5.95 -1.71 10.16
C CYS A 191 -5.39 -2.47 11.37
N ALA A 192 -6.25 -2.99 12.25
CA ALA A 192 -5.80 -3.76 13.40
C ALA A 192 -5.19 -5.11 12.97
N GLU A 193 -5.81 -5.79 12.01
CA GLU A 193 -5.30 -7.04 11.42
C GLU A 193 -3.95 -6.83 10.72
N ALA A 194 -3.76 -5.69 10.05
CA ALA A 194 -2.50 -5.34 9.41
C ALA A 194 -1.37 -5.21 10.45
N VAL A 195 -1.62 -4.56 11.60
CA VAL A 195 -0.65 -4.53 12.72
C VAL A 195 -0.32 -5.94 13.23
N LEU A 196 -1.31 -6.84 13.28
CA LEU A 196 -1.09 -8.21 13.73
C LEU A 196 -0.24 -8.99 12.72
N VAL A 197 -0.53 -8.88 11.41
CA VAL A 197 0.24 -9.59 10.39
C VAL A 197 1.67 -9.07 10.31
N ASP A 198 1.87 -7.75 10.44
CA ASP A 198 3.18 -7.11 10.51
C ASP A 198 4.03 -7.67 11.67
N LYS A 199 3.40 -7.92 12.83
CA LYS A 199 4.07 -8.52 13.99
C LYS A 199 4.40 -10.00 13.81
N SER A 200 3.53 -10.76 13.13
CA SER A 200 3.71 -12.21 12.94
C SER A 200 4.61 -12.54 11.75
N GLU A 201 4.75 -11.63 10.79
CA GLU A 201 5.49 -11.81 9.54
C GLU A 201 6.48 -10.65 9.36
N PRO A 202 7.66 -10.69 10.01
CA PRO A 202 8.61 -9.56 10.04
C PRO A 202 8.99 -9.00 8.66
N GLY A 203 9.04 -9.87 7.63
CA GLY A 203 9.31 -9.46 6.25
C GLY A 203 8.26 -8.53 5.61
N ARG A 204 7.18 -8.19 6.31
CA ARG A 204 6.19 -7.17 5.90
C ARG A 204 6.55 -5.75 6.37
N VAL A 205 7.40 -5.61 7.38
CA VAL A 205 7.74 -4.29 7.96
C VAL A 205 9.09 -3.77 7.46
N ASP A 206 9.97 -4.68 7.01
CA ASP A 206 11.33 -4.40 6.54
C ASP A 206 11.43 -3.42 5.35
#